data_AF-A0A1F4YF57-F1
#
_entry.id   AF-A0A1F4YF57-F1
#
_cell.length_a   1.000
_cell.length_b   1.000
_cell.length_c   1.000
_cell.angle_alpha   90.00
_cell.angle_beta   90.00
_cell.angle_gamma   90.00
#
_symmetry.space_group_name_H-M   'P 1'
#
loop_
_entity.id
_entity.type
_entity.pdbx_description
1 polymer ?
#
loop_
_entity_poly.entity_id
_entity_poly.type
_entity_poly.pdbx_seq_one_letter_code
_entity_poly.pdbx_strand_id
1 'polypeptide(L)'
;MSVSSLLIDQFAQFLGKENVSANTYKNYLSDIRHFSDWVSQIETTQPVTNPLDELLLSSYRDYLSVNCPVKTANRRLSSLRKFCYFLASIGYLPSDPSWKLTNVTPPQPDTDHLLLARFAKSLQSEGASIATVNNYLSDARDYLKFKSLHPEILQDSQYETYINHQVTASSPATAKRRVSSIKKFLYLTSLHPQVSTPPPPVYYTPVVQMEPELPTPAEEPVPIDLISPPPSPEIPLPLSSPPPPLIPPISPKLIALLITSLILVSVLAFFLFRPKPLLTKSTPRPSVPNLSRELLNPFVSSY
;
A
#
# COMPACT_ATOMS: atom_id res chain seq x y z
N MET A 1 -10.19 -34.59 11.54
CA MET A 1 -9.26 -35.67 11.15
C MET A 1 -8.06 -34.99 10.52
N SER A 2 -6.98 -34.84 11.30
CA SER A 2 -5.72 -34.23 10.87
C SER A 2 -5.10 -34.96 9.67
N VAL A 3 -4.32 -34.24 8.83
CA VAL A 3 -3.53 -34.87 7.76
C VAL A 3 -2.61 -35.90 8.42
N SER A 4 -2.91 -37.18 8.22
CA SER A 4 -2.26 -38.26 8.95
C SER A 4 -0.78 -38.35 8.59
N SER A 5 0.04 -38.79 9.55
CA SER A 5 1.46 -39.05 9.34
C SER A 5 1.69 -40.00 8.15
N LEU A 6 0.80 -40.97 7.98
CA LEU A 6 0.82 -41.91 6.85
C LEU A 6 0.76 -41.19 5.49
N LEU A 7 -0.11 -40.20 5.31
CA LEU A 7 -0.21 -39.45 4.06
C LEU A 7 1.04 -38.59 3.80
N ILE A 8 1.63 -38.04 4.86
CA ILE A 8 2.87 -37.27 4.76
C ILE A 8 4.03 -38.19 4.34
N ASP A 9 4.09 -39.41 4.87
CA ASP A 9 5.12 -40.40 4.51
C ASP A 9 4.96 -40.89 3.07
N GLN A 10 3.73 -41.11 2.61
CA GLN A 10 3.46 -41.44 1.20
C GLN A 10 3.82 -40.26 0.27
N PHE A 11 3.53 -39.02 0.69
CA PHE A 11 3.96 -37.84 -0.05
C PHE A 11 5.48 -37.73 -0.12
N ALA A 12 6.19 -38.07 0.97
CA ALA A 12 7.64 -38.11 1.01
C ALA A 12 8.21 -39.12 -0.02
N GLN A 13 7.59 -40.28 -0.18
CA GLN A 13 7.98 -41.25 -1.20
C GLN A 13 7.68 -40.75 -2.62
N PHE A 14 6.52 -40.11 -2.83
CA PHE A 14 6.15 -39.49 -4.09
C PHE A 14 7.18 -38.43 -4.52
N LEU A 15 7.58 -37.54 -3.62
CA LEU A 15 8.61 -36.53 -3.91
C LEU A 15 9.97 -37.14 -4.25
N GLY A 16 10.32 -38.26 -3.64
CA GLY A 16 11.54 -39.00 -3.96
C GLY A 16 11.56 -39.50 -5.41
N LYS A 17 10.42 -39.97 -5.91
CA LYS A 17 10.27 -40.43 -7.31
C LYS A 17 10.32 -39.28 -8.32
N GLU A 18 9.89 -38.10 -7.92
CA GLU A 18 9.90 -36.87 -8.75
C GLU A 18 11.31 -36.24 -8.88
N ASN A 19 12.34 -36.81 -8.23
CA ASN A 19 13.73 -36.32 -8.27
C ASN A 19 13.89 -34.83 -7.92
N VAL A 20 13.06 -34.31 -7.00
CA VAL A 20 13.22 -32.93 -6.52
C VAL A 20 14.53 -32.77 -5.74
N SER A 21 15.10 -31.56 -5.77
CA SER A 21 16.32 -31.29 -5.01
C SER A 21 16.16 -31.58 -3.51
N ALA A 22 17.25 -31.94 -2.82
CA ALA A 22 17.22 -32.20 -1.38
C ALA A 22 16.65 -31.02 -0.56
N ASN A 23 16.88 -29.78 -1.00
CA ASN A 23 16.33 -28.60 -0.35
C ASN A 23 14.82 -28.47 -0.60
N THR A 24 14.38 -28.69 -1.84
CA THR A 24 12.94 -28.71 -2.20
C THR A 24 12.20 -29.79 -1.42
N TYR A 25 12.78 -30.98 -1.33
CA TYR A 25 12.23 -32.11 -0.57
C TYR A 25 11.97 -31.74 0.89
N LYS A 26 12.99 -31.24 1.59
CA LYS A 26 12.89 -30.81 3.00
C LYS A 26 11.86 -29.70 3.18
N ASN A 27 11.86 -28.72 2.27
CA ASN A 27 10.93 -27.60 2.29
C ASN A 27 9.48 -28.06 2.16
N TYR A 28 9.19 -28.95 1.21
CA TYR A 28 7.83 -29.47 1.01
C TYR A 28 7.33 -30.22 2.24
N LEU A 29 8.13 -31.13 2.80
CA LEU A 29 7.72 -31.88 4.00
C LEU A 29 7.51 -30.96 5.22
N SER A 30 8.40 -29.98 5.42
CA SER A 30 8.24 -29.02 6.51
C SER A 30 6.98 -28.18 6.36
N ASP A 31 6.62 -27.80 5.14
CA ASP A 31 5.43 -27.00 4.87
C ASP A 31 4.13 -27.79 5.07
N ILE A 32 4.09 -29.05 4.62
CA ILE A 32 2.92 -29.90 4.80
C ILE A 32 2.71 -30.26 6.28
N ARG A 33 3.78 -30.47 7.05
CA ARG A 33 3.66 -30.62 8.51
C ARG A 33 3.07 -29.37 9.16
N HIS A 34 3.58 -28.19 8.79
CA HIS A 34 3.00 -26.94 9.29
C HIS A 34 1.52 -26.80 8.93
N PHE A 35 1.12 -27.15 7.71
CA PHE A 35 -0.29 -27.15 7.33
C PHE A 35 -1.10 -28.11 8.21
N SER A 36 -0.62 -29.35 8.41
CA SER A 36 -1.27 -30.34 9.29
C SER A 36 -1.42 -29.84 10.73
N ASP A 37 -0.38 -29.22 11.29
CA ASP A 37 -0.40 -28.64 12.63
C ASP A 37 -1.43 -27.52 12.72
N TRP A 38 -1.50 -26.66 11.71
CA TRP A 38 -2.48 -25.57 11.65
C TRP A 38 -3.93 -26.10 11.54
N VAL A 39 -4.19 -27.11 10.71
CA VAL A 39 -5.50 -27.76 10.63
C VAL A 39 -5.90 -28.33 11.99
N SER A 40 -4.98 -28.98 12.68
CA SER A 40 -5.23 -29.58 14.00
C SER A 40 -5.61 -28.52 15.05
N GLN A 41 -5.03 -27.32 14.96
CA GLN A 41 -5.36 -26.19 15.84
C GLN A 41 -6.78 -25.66 15.60
N ILE A 42 -7.20 -25.52 14.34
CA ILE A 42 -8.55 -25.01 14.03
C ILE A 42 -9.64 -26.05 14.27
N GLU A 43 -9.38 -27.34 14.04
CA GLU A 43 -10.33 -28.44 14.33
C GLU A 43 -10.72 -28.51 15.81
N THR A 44 -9.82 -28.07 16.69
CA THR A 44 -10.09 -27.99 18.14
C THR A 44 -11.17 -26.93 18.46
N THR A 45 -11.39 -25.96 17.57
CA THR A 45 -12.32 -24.84 17.76
C THR A 45 -13.60 -24.96 16.94
N GLN A 46 -13.56 -25.62 15.77
CA GLN A 46 -14.72 -25.91 14.93
C GLN A 46 -14.55 -27.26 14.23
N PRO A 47 -15.55 -28.17 14.26
CA PRO A 47 -15.47 -29.43 13.53
C PRO A 47 -15.40 -29.17 12.02
N VAL A 48 -14.27 -29.51 11.40
CA VAL A 48 -14.12 -29.47 9.94
C VAL A 48 -14.81 -30.71 9.36
N THR A 49 -15.90 -30.50 8.61
CA THR A 49 -16.75 -31.59 8.08
C THR A 49 -16.28 -32.14 6.74
N ASN A 50 -15.43 -31.41 6.01
CA ASN A 50 -14.87 -31.83 4.72
C ASN A 50 -13.34 -31.82 4.73
N PRO A 51 -12.68 -32.94 4.38
CA PRO A 51 -11.23 -33.00 4.32
C PRO A 51 -10.73 -32.24 3.08
N LEU A 52 -9.94 -31.17 3.29
CA LEU A 52 -9.21 -30.48 2.22
C LEU A 52 -10.08 -29.94 1.07
N ASP A 53 -11.12 -29.14 1.39
CA ASP A 53 -11.89 -28.42 0.37
C ASP A 53 -11.33 -27.03 0.04
N GLU A 54 -11.91 -26.37 -0.97
CA GLU A 54 -11.49 -25.03 -1.42
C GLU A 54 -11.55 -23.99 -0.28
N LEU A 55 -12.49 -24.13 0.66
CA LEU A 55 -12.69 -23.20 1.77
C LEU A 55 -11.59 -23.34 2.84
N LEU A 56 -11.17 -24.56 3.15
CA LEU A 56 -10.05 -24.79 4.05
C LEU A 56 -8.74 -24.24 3.47
N LEU A 57 -8.52 -24.45 2.17
CA LEU A 57 -7.33 -23.96 1.47
C LEU A 57 -7.28 -22.43 1.42
N SER A 58 -8.41 -21.77 1.16
CA SER A 58 -8.48 -20.30 1.19
C SER A 58 -8.25 -19.75 2.59
N SER A 59 -8.83 -20.38 3.61
CA SER A 59 -8.60 -20.00 5.02
C SER A 59 -7.13 -20.13 5.43
N TYR A 60 -6.43 -21.18 4.97
CA TYR A 60 -5.00 -21.33 5.22
C TYR A 60 -4.17 -20.26 4.50
N ARG A 61 -4.54 -19.93 3.25
CA ARG A 61 -3.89 -18.84 2.50
C ARG A 61 -4.01 -17.52 3.24
N ASP A 62 -5.19 -17.19 3.75
CA ASP A 62 -5.42 -15.94 4.46
C ASP A 62 -4.66 -15.91 5.79
N TYR A 63 -4.63 -17.03 6.53
CA TYR A 63 -3.76 -17.20 7.69
C TYR A 63 -2.28 -16.93 7.35
N LEU A 64 -1.76 -17.51 6.26
CA LEU A 64 -0.38 -17.30 5.83
C LEU A 64 -0.10 -15.85 5.44
N SER A 65 -1.08 -15.15 4.85
CA SER A 65 -0.91 -13.76 4.41
C SER A 65 -0.66 -12.80 5.58
N VAL A 66 -1.22 -13.11 6.75
CA VAL A 66 -1.08 -12.30 7.97
C VAL A 66 0.11 -12.73 8.82
N ASN A 67 0.43 -14.03 8.82
CA ASN A 67 1.36 -14.61 9.81
C ASN A 67 2.74 -14.98 9.24
N CYS A 68 2.99 -14.81 7.93
CA CYS A 68 4.24 -15.22 7.30
C CYS A 68 4.76 -14.18 6.31
N PRO A 69 6.10 -14.05 6.16
CA PRO A 69 6.67 -13.33 5.03
C PRO A 69 6.16 -13.90 3.70
N VAL A 70 5.86 -13.03 2.74
CA VAL A 70 5.25 -13.37 1.44
C VAL A 70 5.99 -14.51 0.73
N LYS A 71 7.32 -14.49 0.73
CA LYS A 71 8.15 -15.56 0.13
C LYS A 71 7.89 -16.91 0.81
N THR A 72 7.78 -16.93 2.14
CA THR A 72 7.48 -18.13 2.92
C THR A 72 6.04 -18.59 2.71
N ALA A 73 5.08 -17.66 2.70
CA ALA A 73 3.68 -17.96 2.40
C ALA A 73 3.53 -18.62 1.03
N ASN A 74 4.12 -18.03 -0.02
CA ASN A 74 4.06 -18.58 -1.38
C ASN A 74 4.80 -19.91 -1.54
N ARG A 75 5.90 -20.12 -0.80
CA ARG A 75 6.56 -21.42 -0.73
C ARG A 75 5.62 -22.48 -0.15
N ARG A 76 4.97 -22.20 0.99
CA ARG A 76 4.00 -23.10 1.63
C ARG A 76 2.79 -23.40 0.75
N LEU A 77 2.23 -22.38 0.08
CA LEU A 77 1.13 -22.57 -0.86
C LEU A 77 1.53 -23.44 -2.06
N SER A 78 2.78 -23.32 -2.53
CA SER A 78 3.30 -24.17 -3.60
C SER A 78 3.43 -25.63 -3.14
N SER A 79 3.96 -25.85 -1.94
CA SER A 79 4.01 -27.18 -1.31
C SER A 79 2.61 -27.77 -1.16
N LEU A 80 1.63 -26.97 -0.73
CA LEU A 80 0.24 -27.39 -0.55
C LEU A 80 -0.42 -27.80 -1.87
N ARG A 81 -0.22 -27.04 -2.97
CA ARG A 81 -0.69 -27.45 -4.30
C ARG A 81 -0.11 -28.79 -4.74
N LYS A 82 1.21 -28.99 -4.56
CA LYS A 82 1.87 -30.27 -4.92
C LYS A 82 1.32 -31.43 -4.08
N PHE A 83 0.97 -31.18 -2.82
CA PHE A 83 0.35 -32.16 -1.95
C PHE A 83 -1.10 -32.49 -2.36
N CYS A 84 -1.93 -31.48 -2.67
CA CYS A 84 -3.29 -31.69 -3.19
C CYS A 84 -3.28 -32.49 -4.51
N TYR A 85 -2.36 -32.15 -5.43
CA TYR A 85 -2.11 -32.92 -6.64
C TYR A 85 -1.77 -34.38 -6.34
N PHE A 86 -0.85 -34.62 -5.39
CA PHE A 86 -0.49 -35.97 -4.97
C PHE A 86 -1.71 -36.73 -4.44
N LEU A 87 -2.50 -36.13 -3.53
CA LEU A 87 -3.68 -36.76 -2.95
C LEU A 87 -4.74 -37.11 -4.02
N ALA A 88 -4.94 -36.23 -5.01
CA ALA A 88 -5.79 -36.52 -6.15
C ALA A 88 -5.22 -37.68 -7.02
N SER A 89 -3.91 -37.70 -7.24
CA SER A 89 -3.26 -38.73 -8.07
C SER A 89 -3.34 -40.15 -7.51
N ILE A 90 -3.43 -40.28 -6.18
CA ILE A 90 -3.61 -41.58 -5.50
C ILE A 90 -5.09 -41.91 -5.22
N GLY A 91 -6.02 -41.07 -5.68
CA GLY A 91 -7.46 -41.25 -5.47
C GLY A 91 -7.96 -40.94 -4.05
N TYR A 92 -7.15 -40.27 -3.22
CA TYR A 92 -7.58 -39.84 -1.87
C TYR A 92 -8.56 -38.66 -1.94
N LEU A 93 -8.37 -37.77 -2.92
CA LEU A 93 -9.33 -36.71 -3.26
C LEU A 93 -9.98 -37.01 -4.61
N PRO A 94 -11.27 -36.69 -4.80
CA PRO A 94 -11.95 -36.90 -6.08
C PRO A 94 -11.38 -36.02 -7.21
N SER A 95 -10.82 -34.86 -6.86
CA SER A 95 -10.12 -33.94 -7.76
C SER A 95 -9.13 -33.09 -6.96
N ASP A 96 -8.25 -32.33 -7.64
CA ASP A 96 -7.34 -31.39 -6.98
C ASP A 96 -8.08 -30.08 -6.59
N PRO A 97 -8.35 -29.82 -5.30
CA PRO A 97 -9.05 -28.62 -4.82
C PRO A 97 -8.20 -27.34 -4.93
N SER A 98 -6.90 -27.45 -5.22
CA SER A 98 -5.96 -26.33 -5.18
C SER A 98 -5.94 -25.48 -6.44
N TRP A 99 -6.77 -25.80 -7.44
CA TRP A 99 -6.79 -25.14 -8.75
C TRP A 99 -7.08 -23.63 -8.70
N LYS A 100 -7.87 -23.16 -7.72
CA LYS A 100 -8.10 -21.72 -7.46
C LYS A 100 -7.13 -21.10 -6.44
N LEU A 101 -6.23 -21.89 -5.84
CA LEU A 101 -5.40 -21.41 -4.74
C LEU A 101 -4.32 -20.47 -5.27
N THR A 102 -4.54 -19.16 -5.17
CA THR A 102 -3.61 -18.13 -5.65
C THR A 102 -2.48 -17.86 -4.66
N ASN A 103 -1.37 -17.36 -5.15
CA ASN A 103 -0.29 -16.86 -4.29
C ASN A 103 -0.75 -15.66 -3.45
N VAL A 104 -0.10 -15.44 -2.31
CA VAL A 104 -0.15 -14.16 -1.59
C VAL A 104 0.71 -13.18 -2.36
N THR A 105 0.12 -12.07 -2.76
CA THR A 105 0.85 -10.97 -3.38
C THR A 105 1.59 -10.22 -2.27
N PRO A 106 2.87 -9.83 -2.48
CA PRO A 106 3.47 -8.89 -1.56
C PRO A 106 2.60 -7.62 -1.49
N PRO A 107 2.62 -6.90 -0.35
CA PRO A 107 2.22 -5.50 -0.36
C PRO A 107 2.97 -4.88 -1.54
N GLN A 108 2.23 -4.32 -2.50
CA GLN A 108 2.85 -3.77 -3.70
C GLN A 108 3.99 -2.85 -3.25
N PRO A 109 5.21 -2.98 -3.80
CA PRO A 109 6.25 -2.00 -3.52
C PRO A 109 5.63 -0.63 -3.75
N ASP A 110 5.83 0.28 -2.79
CA ASP A 110 5.16 1.58 -2.71
C ASP A 110 5.31 2.34 -4.03
N THR A 111 4.41 2.03 -4.97
CA THR A 111 4.43 2.53 -6.34
C THR A 111 4.18 4.02 -6.27
N ASP A 112 3.36 4.43 -5.31
CA ASP A 112 3.12 5.80 -4.92
C ASP A 112 4.44 6.49 -4.52
N HIS A 113 5.27 5.91 -3.66
CA HIS A 113 6.59 6.48 -3.31
C HIS A 113 7.53 6.60 -4.52
N LEU A 114 7.56 5.60 -5.40
CA LEU A 114 8.36 5.69 -6.62
C LEU A 114 7.86 6.78 -7.58
N LEU A 115 6.54 6.89 -7.76
CA LEU A 115 5.91 7.93 -8.59
C LEU A 115 6.13 9.32 -7.98
N LEU A 116 6.00 9.47 -6.67
CA LEU A 116 6.27 10.71 -5.93
C LEU A 116 7.74 11.11 -6.04
N ALA A 117 8.68 10.17 -5.93
CA ALA A 117 10.11 10.44 -6.10
C ALA A 117 10.45 10.90 -7.52
N ARG A 118 9.85 10.27 -8.54
CA ARG A 118 9.98 10.69 -9.95
C ARG A 118 9.37 12.08 -10.17
N PHE A 119 8.21 12.34 -9.57
CA PHE A 119 7.54 13.64 -9.65
C PHE A 119 8.36 14.76 -9.00
N ALA A 120 8.93 14.52 -7.82
CA ALA A 120 9.84 15.44 -7.16
C ALA A 120 11.02 15.83 -8.06
N LYS A 121 11.67 14.83 -8.68
CA LYS A 121 12.80 15.07 -9.60
C LYS A 121 12.40 15.87 -10.84
N SER A 122 11.23 15.60 -11.44
CA SER A 122 10.73 16.36 -12.59
C SER A 122 10.56 17.84 -12.23
N LEU A 123 9.88 18.13 -11.12
CA LEU A 123 9.66 19.49 -10.66
C LEU A 123 10.98 20.22 -10.37
N GLN A 124 11.95 19.54 -9.76
CA GLN A 124 13.28 20.09 -9.53
C GLN A 124 14.01 20.41 -10.84
N SER A 125 13.92 19.52 -11.83
CA SER A 125 14.52 19.75 -13.16
C SER A 125 13.87 20.90 -13.94
N GLU A 126 12.60 21.20 -13.65
CA GLU A 126 11.86 22.35 -14.18
C GLU A 126 12.19 23.66 -13.43
N GLY A 127 13.08 23.64 -12.43
CA GLY A 127 13.44 24.80 -11.62
C GLY A 127 12.40 25.18 -10.56
N ALA A 128 11.50 24.26 -10.18
CA ALA A 128 10.53 24.53 -9.11
C ALA A 128 11.24 24.71 -7.76
N SER A 129 10.78 25.69 -6.97
CA SER A 129 11.27 25.91 -5.61
C SER A 129 10.97 24.70 -4.71
N ILE A 130 11.75 24.52 -3.64
CA ILE A 130 11.52 23.46 -2.64
C ILE A 130 10.10 23.56 -2.04
N ALA A 131 9.62 24.78 -1.79
CA ALA A 131 8.26 25.01 -1.32
C ALA A 131 7.20 24.52 -2.33
N THR A 132 7.41 24.81 -3.61
CA THR A 132 6.55 24.32 -4.71
C THR A 132 6.58 22.79 -4.79
N VAL A 133 7.76 22.16 -4.72
CA VAL A 133 7.92 20.70 -4.73
C VAL A 133 7.16 20.06 -3.58
N ASN A 134 7.33 20.56 -2.35
CA ASN A 134 6.64 20.02 -1.17
C ASN A 134 5.12 20.15 -1.28
N ASN A 135 4.65 21.31 -1.73
CA ASN A 135 3.25 21.59 -1.97
C ASN A 135 2.65 20.63 -3.01
N TYR A 136 3.34 20.43 -4.13
CA TYR A 136 2.87 19.57 -5.21
C TYR A 136 2.89 18.08 -4.80
N LEU A 137 3.92 17.65 -4.06
CA LEU A 137 3.98 16.31 -3.49
C LEU A 137 2.86 16.03 -2.48
N SER A 138 2.48 17.03 -1.68
CA SER A 138 1.32 16.91 -0.78
C SER A 138 0.04 16.64 -1.56
N ASP A 139 -0.21 17.42 -2.62
CA ASP A 139 -1.42 17.26 -3.44
C ASP A 139 -1.43 15.90 -4.17
N ALA A 140 -0.27 15.45 -4.66
CA ALA A 140 -0.13 14.13 -5.30
C ALA A 140 -0.38 12.98 -4.30
N ARG A 141 0.10 13.09 -3.06
CA ARG A 141 -0.22 12.12 -1.99
C ARG A 141 -1.71 12.11 -1.67
N ASP A 142 -2.33 13.28 -1.55
CA ASP A 142 -3.78 13.38 -1.31
C ASP A 142 -4.59 12.72 -2.43
N TYR A 143 -4.15 12.89 -3.68
CA TYR A 143 -4.75 12.23 -4.84
C TYR A 143 -4.57 10.71 -4.81
N LEU A 144 -3.35 10.21 -4.55
CA LEU A 144 -3.06 8.78 -4.47
C LEU A 144 -3.86 8.10 -3.34
N LYS A 145 -3.98 8.76 -2.19
CA LYS A 145 -4.84 8.33 -1.09
C LYS A 145 -6.30 8.26 -1.52
N PHE A 146 -6.82 9.29 -2.18
CA PHE A 146 -8.20 9.27 -2.69
C PHE A 146 -8.43 8.15 -3.69
N LYS A 147 -7.50 7.95 -4.64
CA LYS A 147 -7.53 6.85 -5.61
C LYS A 147 -7.59 5.48 -4.94
N SER A 148 -6.84 5.28 -3.85
CA SER A 148 -6.87 4.01 -3.10
C SER A 148 -8.22 3.72 -2.43
N LEU A 149 -8.97 4.78 -2.09
CA LEU A 149 -10.28 4.68 -1.45
C LEU A 149 -11.44 4.57 -2.45
N HIS A 150 -11.22 4.97 -3.70
CA HIS A 150 -12.23 5.06 -4.76
C HIS A 150 -11.74 4.48 -6.10
N PRO A 151 -11.43 3.16 -6.17
CA PRO A 151 -10.91 2.52 -7.38
C PRO A 151 -11.89 2.58 -8.58
N GLU A 152 -13.18 2.78 -8.35
CA GLU A 152 -14.23 2.96 -9.35
C GLU A 152 -14.11 4.26 -10.16
N ILE A 153 -13.36 5.25 -9.66
CA ILE A 153 -13.20 6.58 -10.28
C ILE A 153 -12.07 6.61 -11.34
N LEU A 154 -11.54 5.43 -11.73
CA LEU A 154 -10.31 5.31 -12.54
C LEU A 154 -10.50 5.23 -14.06
N GLN A 155 -11.69 5.54 -14.59
CA GLN A 155 -11.81 5.74 -16.04
C GLN A 155 -11.24 7.11 -16.42
N ASP A 156 -10.47 7.16 -17.50
CA ASP A 156 -9.55 8.24 -17.94
C ASP A 156 -10.13 9.67 -18.05
N SER A 157 -11.41 9.86 -17.72
CA SER A 157 -12.12 11.15 -17.72
C SER A 157 -12.57 11.65 -16.33
N GLN A 158 -12.34 10.90 -15.24
CA GLN A 158 -12.97 11.17 -13.94
C GLN A 158 -12.08 11.86 -12.89
N TYR A 159 -10.83 12.22 -13.19
CA TYR A 159 -10.02 13.05 -12.27
C TYR A 159 -10.63 14.45 -12.05
N GLU A 160 -11.45 14.93 -13.00
CA GLU A 160 -12.22 16.17 -12.86
C GLU A 160 -13.21 16.10 -11.69
N THR A 161 -13.72 14.91 -11.32
CA THR A 161 -14.56 14.72 -10.13
C THR A 161 -13.78 14.98 -8.84
N TYR A 162 -12.54 14.49 -8.76
CA TYR A 162 -11.65 14.78 -7.63
C TYR A 162 -11.27 16.27 -7.58
N ILE A 163 -10.95 16.86 -8.73
CA ILE A 163 -10.65 18.29 -8.84
C ILE A 163 -11.85 19.13 -8.37
N ASN A 164 -13.06 18.84 -8.84
CA ASN A 164 -14.27 19.57 -8.46
C ASN A 164 -14.57 19.45 -6.96
N HIS A 165 -14.41 18.26 -6.37
CA HIS A 165 -14.56 18.05 -4.92
C HIS A 165 -13.53 18.85 -4.11
N GLN A 166 -12.27 18.92 -4.57
CA GLN A 166 -11.24 19.69 -3.87
C GLN A 166 -11.38 21.20 -4.07
N VAL A 167 -11.87 21.65 -5.23
CA VAL A 167 -12.11 23.06 -5.57
C VAL A 167 -13.18 23.66 -4.67
N THR A 168 -14.27 22.94 -4.41
CA THR A 168 -15.36 23.43 -3.53
C THR A 168 -14.95 23.48 -2.05
N ALA A 169 -13.96 22.68 -1.64
CA ALA A 169 -13.50 22.58 -0.25
C ALA A 169 -12.28 23.48 0.09
N SER A 170 -11.74 24.24 -0.87
CA SER A 170 -10.48 24.99 -0.71
C SER A 170 -10.61 26.46 -1.12
N SER A 171 -9.68 27.31 -0.67
CA SER A 171 -9.59 28.69 -1.20
C SER A 171 -9.29 28.68 -2.71
N PRO A 172 -9.69 29.73 -3.47
CA PRO A 172 -9.48 29.79 -4.91
C PRO A 172 -8.01 29.59 -5.34
N ALA A 173 -7.08 30.14 -4.57
CA ALA A 173 -5.64 29.98 -4.80
C ALA A 173 -5.16 28.53 -4.59
N THR A 174 -5.62 27.88 -3.52
CA THR A 174 -5.29 26.47 -3.21
C THR A 174 -5.91 25.51 -4.21
N ALA A 175 -7.14 25.77 -4.63
CA ALA A 175 -7.84 25.01 -5.66
C ALA A 175 -7.04 25.03 -6.98
N LYS A 176 -6.65 26.22 -7.46
CA LYS A 176 -5.86 26.38 -8.69
C LYS A 176 -4.52 25.63 -8.63
N ARG A 177 -3.82 25.70 -7.48
CA ARG A 177 -2.56 24.97 -7.24
C ARG A 177 -2.77 23.46 -7.31
N ARG A 178 -3.78 22.92 -6.61
CA ARG A 178 -4.11 21.49 -6.60
C ARG A 178 -4.41 20.96 -8.00
N VAL A 179 -5.20 21.69 -8.78
CA VAL A 179 -5.49 21.34 -10.19
C VAL A 179 -4.20 21.27 -11.00
N SER A 180 -3.33 22.28 -10.89
CA SER A 180 -2.06 22.30 -11.61
C SER A 180 -1.14 21.13 -11.21
N SER A 181 -1.01 20.87 -9.90
CA SER A 181 -0.19 19.78 -9.38
C SER A 181 -0.63 18.42 -9.92
N ILE A 182 -1.93 18.12 -9.84
CA ILE A 182 -2.48 16.82 -10.24
C ILE A 182 -2.39 16.62 -11.74
N LYS A 183 -2.66 17.65 -12.54
CA LYS A 183 -2.47 17.56 -14.00
C LYS A 183 -1.02 17.21 -14.36
N LYS A 184 -0.05 17.86 -13.71
CA LYS A 184 1.37 17.53 -13.92
C LYS A 184 1.73 16.13 -13.41
N PHE A 185 1.24 15.74 -12.24
CA PHE A 185 1.48 14.41 -11.68
C PHE A 185 0.91 13.31 -12.58
N LEU A 186 -0.32 13.47 -13.06
CA LEU A 186 -0.95 12.54 -13.99
C LEU A 186 -0.19 12.48 -15.31
N TYR A 187 0.17 13.62 -15.90
CA TYR A 187 0.97 13.68 -17.13
C TYR A 187 2.29 12.91 -17.03
N LEU A 188 2.98 13.00 -15.89
CA LEU A 188 4.24 12.29 -15.68
C LEU A 188 4.05 10.78 -15.50
N THR A 189 2.90 10.36 -14.95
CA THR A 189 2.66 8.98 -14.50
C THR A 189 1.85 8.15 -15.49
N SER A 190 1.09 8.78 -16.40
CA SER A 190 0.56 8.16 -17.60
C SER A 190 1.69 8.01 -18.63
N LEU A 191 2.27 6.81 -18.73
CA LEU A 191 3.11 6.45 -19.87
C LEU A 191 2.30 6.69 -21.16
N HIS A 192 2.71 7.70 -21.91
CA HIS A 192 2.03 8.36 -23.04
C HIS A 192 1.11 7.45 -23.90
N PRO A 193 -0.11 7.91 -24.19
CA PRO A 193 -0.50 8.07 -25.59
C PRO A 193 -1.12 9.45 -25.85
N GLN A 194 -0.39 10.25 -26.62
CA GLN A 194 -0.81 11.41 -27.42
C GLN A 194 -1.60 12.54 -26.74
N VAL A 195 -0.90 13.46 -26.06
CA VAL A 195 -1.26 14.89 -26.04
C VAL A 195 0.00 15.72 -26.31
N SER A 196 0.02 16.42 -27.44
CA SER A 196 1.23 16.92 -28.12
C SER A 196 1.94 18.14 -27.52
N THR A 197 1.60 18.63 -26.31
CA THR A 197 2.39 19.72 -25.69
C THR A 197 2.37 19.67 -24.16
N PRO A 198 3.53 19.80 -23.48
CA PRO A 198 3.56 20.02 -22.04
C PRO A 198 2.83 21.35 -21.71
N PRO A 199 2.07 21.42 -20.60
CA PRO A 199 1.47 22.68 -20.18
C PRO A 199 2.58 23.71 -19.88
N PRO A 200 2.42 24.98 -20.27
CA PRO A 200 3.45 25.98 -20.12
C PRO A 200 3.87 26.13 -18.64
N PRO A 201 5.15 26.43 -18.37
CA PRO A 201 5.62 26.72 -17.02
C PRO A 201 4.82 27.90 -16.47
N VAL A 202 4.04 27.66 -15.40
CA VAL A 202 3.40 28.73 -14.65
C VAL A 202 4.48 29.39 -13.82
N TYR A 203 5.04 30.49 -14.32
CA TYR A 203 5.92 31.35 -13.54
C TYR A 203 5.10 32.02 -12.45
N TYR A 204 5.30 31.59 -11.21
CA TYR A 204 4.85 32.34 -10.05
C TYR A 204 5.80 33.51 -9.88
N THR A 205 5.40 34.71 -10.31
CA THR A 205 6.00 35.93 -9.78
C THR A 205 5.66 35.98 -8.29
N PRO A 206 6.66 35.99 -7.38
CA PRO A 206 6.40 36.27 -5.98
C PRO A 206 5.70 37.63 -5.93
N VAL A 207 4.59 37.73 -5.22
CA VAL A 207 3.99 39.01 -4.91
C VAL A 207 5.04 39.76 -4.11
N VAL A 208 5.70 40.74 -4.74
CA VAL A 208 6.50 41.74 -4.03
C VAL A 208 5.53 42.39 -3.06
N GLN A 209 5.72 42.15 -1.76
CA GLN A 209 5.03 42.91 -0.74
C GLN A 209 5.44 44.37 -0.96
N MET A 210 4.49 45.19 -1.43
CA MET A 210 4.66 46.63 -1.40
C MET A 210 4.76 47.04 0.06
N GLU A 211 5.97 47.41 0.47
CA GLU A 211 6.25 48.09 1.71
C GLU A 211 5.52 49.45 1.69
N PRO A 212 4.86 49.87 2.77
CA PRO A 212 4.07 51.10 2.77
C PRO A 212 4.98 52.32 2.61
N GLU A 213 4.66 53.18 1.64
CA GLU A 213 5.33 54.46 1.40
C GLU A 213 5.32 55.31 2.68
N LEU A 214 6.51 55.65 3.17
CA LEU A 214 6.72 56.69 4.18
C LEU A 214 6.93 58.04 3.46
N PRO A 215 6.42 59.18 3.96
CA PRO A 215 6.34 60.40 3.18
C PRO A 215 7.72 61.04 3.00
N THR A 216 8.00 61.45 1.76
CA THR A 216 9.05 62.38 1.36
C THR A 216 8.99 63.68 2.16
N PRO A 217 10.17 64.24 2.49
CA PRO A 217 10.37 65.66 2.25
C PRO A 217 11.70 65.98 1.55
N ALA A 218 11.55 66.92 0.60
CA ALA A 218 12.51 67.91 0.11
C ALA A 218 13.81 67.44 -0.56
N GLU A 219 13.84 67.77 -1.85
CA GLU A 219 14.94 67.74 -2.80
C GLU A 219 15.95 68.85 -2.49
N GLU A 220 17.26 68.54 -2.43
CA GLU A 220 18.33 69.49 -2.76
C GLU A 220 19.54 68.75 -3.38
N PRO A 221 20.32 69.43 -4.25
CA PRO A 221 21.02 68.78 -5.36
C PRO A 221 22.47 68.33 -5.09
N VAL A 222 22.88 67.38 -5.91
CA VAL A 222 24.19 66.72 -6.05
C VAL A 222 25.37 67.69 -6.15
N PRO A 223 26.58 67.27 -5.72
CA PRO A 223 27.64 67.15 -6.72
C PRO A 223 28.48 65.87 -6.65
N ILE A 224 28.90 65.49 -7.87
CA ILE A 224 29.70 64.35 -8.31
C ILE A 224 31.10 64.34 -7.67
N ASP A 225 31.58 63.18 -7.23
CA ASP A 225 32.97 62.78 -7.52
C ASP A 225 33.25 61.28 -7.33
N LEU A 226 34.20 60.83 -8.15
CA LEU A 226 34.70 59.49 -8.42
C LEU A 226 34.91 58.58 -7.20
N ILE A 227 34.38 57.36 -7.22
CA ILE A 227 35.05 56.17 -6.64
C ILE A 227 34.80 54.94 -7.54
N SER A 228 35.90 54.30 -7.91
CA SER A 228 36.02 53.07 -8.71
C SER A 228 35.32 51.85 -8.09
N PRO A 229 34.93 50.83 -8.88
CA PRO A 229 34.38 49.60 -8.32
C PRO A 229 35.44 48.81 -7.53
N PRO A 230 35.09 48.18 -6.40
CA PRO A 230 36.00 47.29 -5.67
C PRO A 230 36.24 45.97 -6.44
N PRO A 231 37.39 45.31 -6.25
CA PRO A 231 37.72 44.06 -6.94
C PRO A 231 36.83 42.90 -6.47
N SER A 232 36.52 42.00 -7.41
CA SER A 232 35.78 40.76 -7.14
C SER A 232 36.47 39.89 -6.09
N PRO A 233 35.72 39.27 -5.16
CA PRO A 233 36.31 38.34 -4.20
C PRO A 233 36.70 37.02 -4.89
N GLU A 234 37.96 36.64 -4.70
CA GLU A 234 38.55 35.38 -5.10
C GLU A 234 37.88 34.23 -4.33
N ILE A 235 37.35 33.22 -5.05
CA ILE A 235 36.74 32.03 -4.47
C ILE A 235 37.88 31.09 -4.03
N PRO A 236 38.02 30.75 -2.73
CA PRO A 236 38.96 29.72 -2.32
C PRO A 236 38.43 28.34 -2.75
N LEU A 237 39.28 27.55 -3.41
CA LEU A 237 39.04 26.14 -3.69
C LEU A 237 38.67 25.39 -2.40
N PRO A 238 37.68 24.46 -2.42
CA PRO A 238 37.28 23.75 -1.22
C PRO A 238 38.39 22.78 -0.79
N LEU A 239 38.86 22.96 0.45
CA LEU A 239 39.67 21.96 1.15
C LEU A 239 38.90 20.63 1.22
N SER A 240 39.62 19.55 0.92
CA SER A 240 39.13 18.17 1.05
C SER A 240 38.55 17.94 2.44
N SER A 241 37.30 17.51 2.50
CA SER A 241 36.60 17.19 3.75
C SER A 241 37.29 16.02 4.48
N PRO A 242 37.42 16.06 5.81
CA PRO A 242 37.93 14.93 6.58
C PRO A 242 36.93 13.76 6.53
N PRO A 243 37.41 12.50 6.62
CA PRO A 243 36.54 11.34 6.62
C PRO A 243 35.60 11.35 7.83
N PRO A 244 34.38 10.80 7.69
CA PRO A 244 33.41 10.77 8.78
C PRO A 244 33.94 9.95 9.97
N PRO A 245 33.60 10.33 11.21
CA PRO A 245 34.02 9.61 12.39
C PRO A 245 33.44 8.20 12.40
N LEU A 246 34.27 7.20 12.71
CA LEU A 246 33.80 5.84 12.95
C LEU A 246 32.85 5.84 14.15
N ILE A 247 31.60 5.45 13.91
CA ILE A 247 30.62 5.20 14.97
C ILE A 247 31.09 3.95 15.74
N PRO A 248 31.31 4.03 17.06
CA PRO A 248 31.71 2.86 17.85
C PRO A 248 30.59 1.82 17.88
N PRO A 249 30.92 0.52 17.94
CA PRO A 249 29.92 -0.53 18.01
C PRO A 249 29.06 -0.38 19.26
N ILE A 250 27.74 -0.48 19.08
CA ILE A 250 26.74 -0.40 20.15
C ILE A 250 27.03 -1.52 21.16
N SER A 251 27.15 -1.17 22.45
CA SER A 251 27.46 -2.15 23.49
C SER A 251 26.35 -3.23 23.59
N PRO A 252 26.72 -4.50 23.85
CA PRO A 252 25.76 -5.59 23.98
C PRO A 252 24.75 -5.36 25.13
N LYS A 253 25.14 -4.56 26.14
CA LYS A 253 24.26 -4.15 27.23
C LYS A 253 23.12 -3.23 26.75
N LEU A 254 23.41 -2.32 25.82
CA LEU A 254 22.40 -1.42 25.26
C LEU A 254 21.43 -2.19 24.35
N ILE A 255 21.93 -3.17 23.59
CA ILE A 255 21.10 -4.07 22.77
C ILE A 255 20.15 -4.88 23.66
N ALA A 256 20.65 -5.47 24.75
CA ALA A 256 19.82 -6.19 25.70
C ALA A 256 18.74 -5.30 26.34
N LEU A 257 19.08 -4.05 26.68
CA LEU A 257 18.12 -3.09 27.25
C LEU A 257 17.00 -2.75 26.25
N LEU A 258 17.33 -2.54 24.97
CA LEU A 258 16.36 -2.27 23.91
C LEU A 258 15.43 -3.46 23.67
N ILE A 259 15.96 -4.69 23.68
CA ILE A 259 15.16 -5.92 23.52
C ILE A 259 14.19 -6.09 24.68
N THR A 260 14.66 -5.92 25.93
CA THR A 260 13.79 -6.05 27.11
C THR A 260 12.70 -4.98 27.15
N SER A 261 13.00 -3.75 26.74
CA SER A 261 12.02 -2.67 26.60
C SER A 261 10.95 -2.99 25.55
N LEU A 262 11.36 -3.52 24.39
CA LEU A 262 10.44 -3.89 23.32
C LEU A 262 9.47 -5.01 23.74
N ILE A 263 9.98 -6.04 24.44
CA ILE A 263 9.17 -7.13 24.97
C ILE A 263 8.15 -6.61 25.99
N LEU A 264 8.56 -5.71 26.89
CA LEU A 264 7.68 -5.14 27.90
C LEU A 264 6.53 -4.33 27.27
N VAL A 265 6.82 -3.55 26.22
CA VAL A 265 5.81 -2.78 25.48
C VAL A 265 4.83 -3.71 24.76
N SER A 266 5.31 -4.79 24.14
CA SER A 266 4.44 -5.78 23.49
C SER A 266 3.53 -6.52 24.47
N VAL A 267 4.04 -6.89 25.65
CA VAL A 267 3.25 -7.52 26.72
C VAL A 267 2.19 -6.55 27.25
N LEU A 268 2.56 -5.28 27.48
CA LEU A 268 1.61 -4.27 27.95
C LEU A 268 0.51 -3.98 26.91
N ALA A 269 0.86 -3.91 25.62
CA ALA A 269 -0.11 -3.76 24.54
C ALA A 269 -1.09 -4.94 24.47
N PHE A 270 -0.62 -6.17 24.68
CA PHE A 270 -1.48 -7.36 24.71
C PHE A 270 -2.54 -7.31 25.83
N PHE A 271 -2.21 -6.73 26.99
CA PHE A 271 -3.16 -6.59 28.09
C PHE A 271 -4.11 -5.40 27.92
N LEU A 272 -3.65 -4.28 27.35
CA LEU A 272 -4.47 -3.08 27.16
C LEU A 272 -5.46 -3.21 26.00
N PHE A 273 -5.14 -3.99 24.96
CA PHE A 273 -5.95 -4.13 23.74
C PHE A 273 -6.65 -5.50 23.62
N ARG A 274 -7.02 -6.13 24.73
CA ARG A 274 -7.88 -7.32 24.65
C ARG A 274 -9.21 -6.95 23.96
N PRO A 275 -9.60 -7.62 22.86
CA PRO A 275 -10.92 -7.44 22.29
C PRO A 275 -11.96 -7.93 23.31
N LYS A 276 -12.95 -7.09 23.63
CA LYS A 276 -14.08 -7.48 24.47
C LYS A 276 -14.83 -8.64 23.80
N PRO A 277 -15.24 -9.69 24.54
CA PRO A 277 -16.08 -10.74 23.97
C PRO A 277 -17.39 -10.11 23.50
N LEU A 278 -17.74 -10.39 22.24
CA LEU A 278 -19.00 -9.95 21.64
C LEU A 278 -20.15 -10.66 22.36
N LEU A 279 -20.84 -9.94 23.25
CA LEU A 279 -22.17 -10.36 23.70
C LEU A 279 -23.12 -10.32 22.49
N THR A 280 -23.50 -11.50 22.02
CA THR A 280 -24.57 -11.67 21.02
C THR A 280 -25.89 -11.21 21.63
N LYS A 281 -26.34 -9.99 21.30
CA LYS A 281 -27.74 -9.60 21.49
C LYS A 281 -28.57 -10.38 20.47
N SER A 282 -29.44 -11.26 20.95
CA SER A 282 -30.50 -11.87 20.14
C SER A 282 -31.43 -10.79 19.60
N THR A 283 -31.37 -10.51 18.30
CA THR A 283 -32.37 -9.68 17.61
C THR A 283 -33.64 -10.50 17.36
N PRO A 284 -34.84 -9.97 17.66
CA PRO A 284 -36.09 -10.65 17.32
C PRO A 284 -36.32 -10.63 15.80
N ARG A 285 -36.91 -11.72 15.30
CA ARG A 285 -37.27 -11.99 13.91
C ARG A 285 -38.15 -10.86 13.33
N PRO A 286 -37.86 -10.33 12.13
CA PRO A 286 -38.74 -9.37 11.48
C PRO A 286 -40.03 -10.05 11.00
N SER A 287 -41.17 -9.46 11.34
CA SER A 287 -42.49 -9.80 10.85
C SER A 287 -42.59 -9.49 9.35
N VAL A 288 -43.02 -10.48 8.58
CA VAL A 288 -43.23 -10.38 7.12
C VAL A 288 -44.50 -9.55 6.86
N PRO A 289 -44.46 -8.46 6.06
CA PRO A 289 -45.66 -7.79 5.62
C PRO A 289 -46.40 -8.65 4.59
N ASN A 290 -47.68 -8.89 4.85
CA ASN A 290 -48.61 -9.60 3.99
C ASN A 290 -48.93 -8.72 2.77
N LEU A 291 -48.25 -8.94 1.65
CA LEU A 291 -48.53 -8.26 0.39
C LEU A 291 -49.39 -9.19 -0.50
N SER A 292 -50.66 -9.33 -0.10
CA SER A 292 -51.71 -9.88 -0.95
C SER A 292 -52.72 -8.75 -1.23
N ARG A 293 -53.03 -8.54 -2.52
CA ARG A 293 -54.05 -7.62 -3.07
C ARG A 293 -53.64 -6.16 -3.31
N GLU A 294 -52.78 -5.95 -4.29
CA GLU A 294 -52.91 -4.90 -5.30
C GLU A 294 -51.91 -5.22 -6.41
N LEU A 295 -52.23 -4.91 -7.67
CA LEU A 295 -51.47 -5.22 -8.91
C LEU A 295 -51.86 -6.50 -9.69
N LEU A 296 -53.14 -6.87 -9.71
CA LEU A 296 -53.70 -7.76 -10.73
C LEU A 296 -54.98 -7.15 -11.33
N ASN A 297 -54.81 -6.18 -12.21
CA ASN A 297 -55.58 -6.03 -13.46
C ASN A 297 -55.10 -4.79 -14.24
N PRO A 298 -54.72 -4.98 -15.50
CA PRO A 298 -55.58 -4.41 -16.54
C PRO A 298 -55.78 -5.40 -17.69
N PHE A 299 -57.03 -5.72 -18.01
CA PHE A 299 -57.58 -6.01 -19.35
C PHE A 299 -58.88 -6.82 -19.20
N VAL A 300 -60.02 -6.13 -19.12
CA VAL A 300 -61.26 -6.63 -19.72
C VAL A 300 -61.95 -5.43 -20.38
N SER A 301 -61.96 -5.47 -21.70
CA SER A 301 -62.78 -4.62 -22.56
C SER A 301 -64.09 -5.34 -22.84
N SER A 302 -65.17 -4.56 -22.89
CA SER A 302 -66.39 -4.79 -23.69
C SER A 302 -67.23 -6.04 -23.40
N TYR A 303 -68.40 -5.83 -22.81
CA TYR A 303 -69.77 -6.07 -23.35
C TYR A 303 -70.78 -6.19 -22.21
#